data_AF-K7ES23-F1
#
_entry.id   AF-K7ES23-F1
#
_cell.length_a   1.000
_cell.length_b   1.000
_cell.length_c   1.000
_cell.angle_alpha   90.00
_cell.angle_beta   90.00
_cell.angle_gamma   90.00
#
_symmetry.space_group_name_H-M   'P 1'
#
loop_
_entity.id
_entity.type
_entity.pdbx_description
1 polymer ?
#
loop_
_entity_poly.entity_id
_entity_poly.type
_entity_poly.pdbx_seq_one_letter_code
_entity_poly.pdbx_strand_id
1 'polypeptide(L)'
;MGSEDHGAQNPSCKIMTFRPTMEEFKDFNKYVAYIESQGAHRAGLAKIIPPKEWKPRQTYDDIDDVVIPAPIQQVVTGQSGLFTQYNIQKKAMTVGEYRRLANSEKYCTPRHQDFDDLER
;
A
#
# COMPACT_ATOMS: atom_id res chain seq x y z
N MET A 1 32.41 32.07 10.58
CA MET A 1 31.34 31.50 9.73
C MET A 1 30.86 30.24 10.42
N GLY A 2 29.69 30.29 11.06
CA GLY A 2 29.13 29.11 11.73
C GLY A 2 28.62 28.14 10.68
N SER A 3 29.17 26.93 10.66
CA SER A 3 28.56 25.81 9.96
C SER A 3 27.22 25.53 10.61
N GLU A 4 26.12 25.87 9.94
CA GLU A 4 24.79 25.47 10.37
C GLU A 4 24.75 23.94 10.37
N ASP A 5 24.73 23.36 11.57
CA ASP A 5 24.52 21.94 11.80
C ASP A 5 23.11 21.59 11.33
N HIS A 6 22.98 21.25 10.05
CA HIS A 6 21.74 20.75 9.47
C HIS A 6 21.54 19.34 10.00
N GLY A 7 21.02 19.24 11.23
CA GLY A 7 20.65 17.98 11.85
C GLY A 7 19.87 17.12 10.86
N ALA A 8 20.26 15.84 10.75
CA ALA A 8 19.73 14.95 9.72
C ALA A 8 18.20 14.93 9.74
N GLN A 9 17.57 15.28 8.61
CA GLN A 9 16.11 15.29 8.45
C GLN A 9 15.50 13.94 8.82
N ASN A 10 14.31 13.96 9.44
CA ASN A 10 13.63 12.78 9.98
C ASN A 10 14.51 11.89 10.90
N PRO A 11 15.07 12.42 12.02
CA PRO A 11 15.95 11.67 12.90
C PRO A 11 15.26 10.49 13.61
N SER A 12 13.94 10.52 13.72
CA SER A 12 13.12 9.46 14.33
C SER A 12 12.68 8.36 13.36
N CYS A 13 13.08 8.45 12.09
CA CYS A 13 12.75 7.48 11.04
C CYS A 13 11.25 7.15 10.93
N LYS A 14 10.37 8.15 11.15
CA LYS A 14 8.91 7.96 11.06
C LYS A 14 8.47 7.93 9.60
N ILE A 15 7.46 7.11 9.31
CA ILE A 15 6.80 7.09 8.00
C ILE A 15 6.20 8.48 7.73
N MET A 16 6.56 9.08 6.61
CA MET A 16 6.10 10.42 6.21
C MET A 16 4.96 10.31 5.19
N THR A 17 4.00 11.25 5.26
CA THR A 17 2.92 11.38 4.29
C THR A 17 3.03 12.71 3.55
N PHE A 18 3.06 12.65 2.22
CA PHE A 18 3.18 13.81 1.32
C PHE A 18 1.89 14.04 0.52
N ARG A 19 1.62 15.30 0.18
CA ARG A 19 0.42 15.75 -0.55
C ARG A 19 0.82 16.76 -1.61
N PRO A 20 1.42 16.34 -2.74
CA PRO A 20 1.85 17.24 -3.79
C PRO A 20 0.70 18.05 -4.37
N THR A 21 1.02 19.22 -4.89
CA THR A 21 0.22 19.93 -5.91
C THR A 21 0.33 19.23 -7.26
N MET A 22 -0.56 19.56 -8.22
CA MET A 22 -0.42 19.02 -9.58
C MET A 22 0.91 19.38 -10.25
N GLU A 23 1.46 20.57 -10.00
CA GLU A 23 2.76 20.95 -10.56
C GLU A 23 3.90 20.09 -10.02
N GLU A 24 3.89 19.81 -8.71
CA GLU A 24 4.88 18.92 -8.09
C GLU A 24 4.69 17.45 -8.52
N PHE A 25 3.44 17.03 -8.74
CA PHE A 25 3.10 15.64 -9.09
C PHE A 25 3.44 15.26 -10.54
N LYS A 26 3.66 16.25 -11.43
CA LYS A 26 3.99 16.00 -12.84
C LYS A 26 5.33 15.29 -13.04
N ASP A 27 6.32 15.57 -12.20
CA ASP A 27 7.67 15.00 -12.31
C ASP A 27 7.93 14.03 -11.16
N PHE A 28 7.69 12.75 -11.42
CA PHE A 28 7.88 11.67 -10.45
C PHE A 28 9.31 11.65 -9.88
N ASN A 29 10.33 11.72 -10.73
CA ASN A 29 11.73 11.59 -10.31
C ASN A 29 12.14 12.78 -9.43
N LYS A 30 11.75 13.99 -9.82
CA LYS A 30 11.99 15.19 -9.01
C LYS A 30 11.28 15.12 -7.67
N TYR A 31 10.04 14.61 -7.64
CA TYR A 31 9.29 14.49 -6.39
C TYR A 31 9.88 13.41 -5.47
N VAL A 32 10.38 12.30 -6.02
CA VAL A 32 11.14 11.29 -5.25
C VAL A 32 12.38 11.91 -4.61
N ALA A 33 13.20 12.64 -5.38
CA ALA A 33 14.38 13.33 -4.83
C ALA A 33 14.00 14.36 -3.75
N TYR A 34 12.86 15.06 -3.93
CA TYR A 34 12.33 15.96 -2.91
C TYR A 34 11.98 15.23 -1.61
N ILE A 35 11.18 14.16 -1.64
CA ILE A 35 10.80 13.46 -0.40
C ILE A 35 12.02 12.82 0.28
N GLU A 36 13.03 12.40 -0.48
CA GLU A 36 14.31 11.94 0.07
C GLU A 36 15.07 13.05 0.78
N SER A 37 15.09 14.26 0.23
CA SER A 37 15.70 15.44 0.87
C SER A 37 15.03 15.80 2.22
N GLN A 38 13.76 15.42 2.38
CA GLN A 38 13.00 15.57 3.64
C GLN A 38 13.21 14.40 4.62
N GLY A 39 14.05 13.41 4.26
CA GLY A 39 14.37 12.26 5.10
C GLY A 39 13.35 11.10 5.06
N ALA A 40 12.46 11.05 4.05
CA ALA A 40 11.43 10.01 3.97
C ALA A 40 12.02 8.59 3.84
N HIS A 41 13.12 8.46 3.09
CA HIS A 41 13.82 7.19 2.86
C HIS A 41 14.29 6.51 4.15
N ARG A 42 14.55 7.29 5.21
CA ARG A 42 15.02 6.76 6.51
C ARG A 42 14.01 5.85 7.20
N ALA A 43 12.72 6.00 6.88
CA ALA A 43 11.66 5.14 7.40
C ALA A 43 11.48 3.82 6.61
N GLY A 44 12.09 3.69 5.43
CA GLY A 44 11.89 2.57 4.51
C GLY A 44 10.53 2.55 3.79
N LEU A 45 9.60 3.43 4.18
CA LEU A 45 8.28 3.58 3.57
C LEU A 45 7.81 5.05 3.65
N ALA A 46 7.17 5.54 2.58
CA ALA A 46 6.50 6.83 2.54
C ALA A 46 5.14 6.70 1.84
N LYS A 47 4.19 7.56 2.22
CA LYS A 47 2.87 7.64 1.58
C LYS A 47 2.77 8.93 0.77
N ILE A 48 2.35 8.84 -0.48
CA ILE A 48 2.05 10.00 -1.33
C ILE A 48 0.57 9.96 -1.65
N ILE A 49 -0.15 11.02 -1.27
CA ILE A 49 -1.58 11.17 -1.59
C ILE A 49 -1.65 12.12 -2.79
N PRO A 50 -2.09 11.65 -3.97
CA PRO A 50 -2.09 12.46 -5.18
C PRO A 50 -3.04 13.67 -5.07
N PRO A 51 -2.86 14.70 -5.91
CA PRO A 51 -3.81 15.80 -6.04
C PRO A 51 -5.23 15.28 -6.37
N LYS A 52 -6.27 15.95 -5.87
CA LYS A 52 -7.67 15.46 -5.95
C LYS A 52 -8.19 15.38 -7.39
N GLU A 53 -7.66 16.23 -8.26
CA GLU A 53 -7.98 16.32 -9.69
C GLU A 53 -7.31 15.21 -10.51
N TRP A 54 -6.28 14.55 -9.98
CA TRP A 54 -5.60 13.46 -10.68
C TRP A 54 -6.38 12.15 -10.53
N LYS A 55 -6.65 11.49 -11.65
CA LYS A 55 -7.24 10.15 -11.70
C LYS A 55 -6.44 9.31 -12.69
N PRO A 56 -5.97 8.10 -12.31
CA PRO A 56 -5.23 7.24 -13.22
C PRO A 56 -6.12 6.66 -14.34
N ARG A 57 -7.44 6.60 -14.09
CA ARG A 57 -8.47 6.14 -15.02
C ARG A 57 -9.85 6.67 -14.63
N GLN A 58 -10.79 6.65 -15.57
CA GLN A 58 -12.14 7.22 -15.37
C GLN A 58 -13.06 6.33 -14.54
N THR A 59 -13.10 5.02 -14.84
CA THR A 59 -13.89 4.01 -14.12
C THR A 59 -13.13 2.69 -14.06
N TYR A 60 -13.52 1.79 -13.16
CA TYR A 60 -13.04 0.42 -13.01
C TYR A 60 -14.11 -0.64 -13.35
N ASP A 61 -15.22 -0.27 -13.99
CA ASP A 61 -16.36 -1.18 -14.25
C ASP A 61 -16.03 -2.34 -15.21
N ASP A 62 -14.94 -2.25 -15.98
CA ASP A 62 -14.53 -3.20 -17.02
C ASP A 62 -13.49 -4.24 -16.55
N ILE A 63 -13.14 -4.28 -15.26
CA ILE A 63 -12.05 -5.13 -14.77
C ILE A 63 -12.49 -6.55 -14.41
N ASP A 64 -13.79 -6.83 -14.38
CA ASP A 64 -14.33 -8.10 -13.87
C ASP A 64 -13.86 -9.32 -14.68
N ASP A 65 -13.63 -9.15 -15.98
CA ASP A 65 -13.19 -10.21 -16.89
C ASP A 65 -11.67 -10.40 -16.93
N VAL A 66 -10.91 -9.55 -16.21
CA VAL A 66 -9.46 -9.73 -16.08
C VAL A 66 -9.17 -11.05 -15.40
N VAL A 67 -8.34 -11.90 -16.04
CA VAL A 67 -7.98 -13.21 -15.52
C VAL A 67 -6.81 -13.08 -14.53
N ILE A 68 -6.97 -13.67 -13.35
CA ILE A 68 -5.90 -13.97 -12.40
C ILE A 68 -5.36 -15.37 -12.73
N PRO A 69 -4.20 -15.51 -13.39
CA PRO A 69 -3.80 -16.79 -13.99
C PRO A 69 -3.40 -17.85 -12.95
N ALA A 70 -2.81 -17.41 -11.83
CA ALA A 70 -2.34 -18.29 -10.77
C ALA A 70 -2.67 -17.69 -9.39
N PRO A 71 -3.95 -17.70 -8.96
CA PRO A 71 -4.30 -17.26 -7.62
C PRO A 71 -3.59 -18.12 -6.57
N ILE A 72 -3.17 -17.51 -5.47
CA ILE A 72 -2.47 -18.20 -4.38
C ILE A 72 -3.36 -18.25 -3.14
N GLN A 73 -3.48 -19.44 -2.55
CA GLN A 73 -3.94 -19.55 -1.17
C GLN A 73 -2.72 -19.51 -0.25
N GLN A 74 -2.72 -18.55 0.66
CA GLN A 74 -1.69 -18.40 1.69
C GLN A 74 -2.09 -19.28 2.87
N VAL A 75 -1.27 -20.28 3.19
CA VAL A 75 -1.44 -21.08 4.39
C VAL A 75 -0.38 -20.69 5.40
N VAL A 76 -0.82 -20.36 6.61
CA VAL A 76 0.02 -19.80 7.65
C VAL A 76 0.16 -20.82 8.78
N THR A 77 1.40 -21.07 9.21
CA THR A 77 1.74 -21.97 10.31
C THR A 77 2.71 -21.31 11.28
N GLY A 78 2.40 -21.35 12.58
CA GLY A 78 3.18 -20.70 13.62
C GLY A 78 2.30 -20.29 14.80
N GLN A 79 2.87 -19.54 15.74
CA GLN A 79 2.17 -19.05 16.94
C GLN A 79 2.91 -17.87 17.58
N SER A 80 2.24 -17.15 18.48
CA SER A 80 2.82 -16.10 19.33
C SER A 80 3.57 -15.01 18.54
N GLY A 81 3.03 -14.58 17.41
CA GLY A 81 3.62 -13.53 16.57
C GLY A 81 4.71 -14.01 15.61
N LEU A 82 5.06 -15.30 15.62
CA LEU A 82 6.06 -15.88 14.71
C LEU A 82 5.41 -16.92 13.80
N PHE A 83 5.36 -16.63 12.51
CA PHE A 83 4.69 -17.46 11.52
C PHE A 83 5.53 -17.66 10.26
N THR A 84 5.26 -18.77 9.59
CA THR A 84 5.73 -19.07 8.23
C THR A 84 4.53 -19.21 7.32
N GLN A 85 4.67 -18.77 6.07
CA GLN A 85 3.63 -18.85 5.06
C GLN A 85 4.12 -19.70 3.89
N TYR A 86 3.26 -20.60 3.40
CA TYR A 86 3.46 -21.28 2.13
C TYR A 86 2.30 -21.04 1.17
N ASN A 87 2.60 -21.09 -0.13
CA ASN A 87 1.67 -20.75 -1.19
C ASN A 87 1.16 -22.03 -1.87
N ILE A 88 -0.16 -22.18 -1.94
CA ILE A 88 -0.82 -23.21 -2.74
C ILE A 88 -1.45 -22.53 -3.95
N GLN A 89 -0.94 -22.81 -5.14
CA GLN A 89 -1.54 -22.31 -6.38
C GLN A 89 -2.94 -22.92 -6.59
N LYS A 90 -3.88 -22.08 -7.01
CA LYS A 90 -5.27 -22.43 -7.33
C LYS A 90 -5.51 -22.33 -8.84
N LYS A 91 -6.68 -22.83 -9.25
CA LYS A 91 -7.14 -22.69 -10.63
C LYS A 91 -7.34 -21.20 -10.96
N ALA A 92 -7.04 -20.83 -12.20
CA ALA A 92 -7.29 -19.49 -12.70
C ALA A 92 -8.75 -19.08 -12.46
N MET A 93 -8.96 -17.79 -12.22
CA MET A 93 -10.27 -17.19 -12.02
C MET A 93 -10.25 -15.74 -12.49
N THR A 94 -11.41 -15.16 -12.78
CA THR A 94 -11.51 -13.74 -13.10
C THR A 94 -11.49 -12.87 -11.84
N VAL A 95 -11.22 -11.58 -11.98
CA VAL A 95 -11.34 -10.61 -10.89
C VAL A 95 -12.77 -10.58 -10.33
N GLY A 96 -13.79 -10.72 -11.18
CA GLY A 96 -15.19 -10.80 -10.75
C GLY A 96 -15.48 -12.05 -9.91
N GLU A 97 -14.89 -13.20 -10.24
CA GLU A 97 -14.94 -14.41 -9.42
C GLU A 97 -14.21 -14.23 -8.09
N TYR A 98 -13.01 -13.64 -8.11
CA TYR A 98 -12.24 -13.35 -6.90
C TYR A 98 -12.98 -12.38 -5.97
N ARG A 99 -13.61 -11.33 -6.51
CA ARG A 99 -14.43 -10.38 -5.74
C ARG A 99 -15.60 -11.08 -5.06
N ARG A 100 -16.30 -11.99 -5.76
CA ARG A 100 -17.38 -12.80 -5.16
C ARG A 100 -16.85 -13.70 -4.05
N LEU A 101 -15.68 -14.31 -4.23
CA LEU A 101 -15.03 -15.12 -3.19
C LEU A 101 -14.67 -14.28 -1.95
N ALA A 102 -14.02 -13.12 -2.14
CA ALA A 102 -13.61 -12.22 -1.06
C ALA A 102 -14.78 -11.66 -0.24
N ASN A 103 -15.96 -11.51 -0.85
CA ASN A 103 -17.17 -11.03 -0.18
C ASN A 103 -18.11 -12.15 0.30
N SER A 104 -17.72 -13.42 0.13
CA SER A 104 -18.49 -14.54 0.67
C SER A 104 -18.41 -14.58 2.20
N GLU A 105 -19.39 -15.20 2.86
CA GLU A 105 -19.43 -15.35 4.33
C GLU A 105 -18.13 -15.93 4.92
N LYS A 106 -17.43 -16.77 4.16
CA LYS A 106 -16.19 -17.40 4.59
C LYS A 106 -14.98 -16.46 4.63
N TYR A 107 -14.95 -15.42 3.79
CA TYR A 107 -13.75 -14.60 3.56
C TYR A 107 -13.97 -13.09 3.71
N CYS A 108 -15.22 -12.66 3.91
CA CYS A 108 -15.52 -11.25 4.10
C CYS A 108 -14.83 -10.68 5.34
N THR A 109 -14.54 -9.38 5.31
CA THR A 109 -13.98 -8.66 6.46
C THR A 109 -14.89 -8.84 7.68
N PRO A 110 -14.37 -9.25 8.84
CA PRO A 110 -15.17 -9.36 10.06
C PRO A 110 -15.65 -7.98 10.51
N ARG A 111 -16.68 -7.96 11.36
CA ARG A 111 -17.11 -6.70 12.01
C ARG A 111 -16.02 -6.21 12.96
N HIS A 112 -15.70 -4.93 12.88
CA HIS A 112 -14.67 -4.26 13.67
C HIS A 112 -15.11 -2.80 13.92
N GLN A 113 -14.60 -2.17 14.97
CA GLN A 113 -14.93 -0.79 15.33
C GLN A 113 -14.06 0.25 14.59
N ASP A 114 -12.77 -0.03 14.49
CA ASP A 114 -11.76 0.82 13.88
C ASP A 114 -10.59 -0.04 13.33
N PHE A 115 -9.52 0.63 12.87
CA PHE A 115 -8.37 -0.07 12.30
C PHE A 115 -7.54 -0.83 13.34
N ASP A 116 -7.49 -0.34 14.59
CA ASP A 116 -6.73 -1.00 15.65
C ASP A 116 -7.46 -2.28 16.08
N ASP A 117 -8.79 -2.27 16.15
CA ASP A 117 -9.61 -3.46 16.41
C ASP A 117 -9.46 -4.53 15.31
N LEU A 118 -9.35 -4.12 14.04
CA LEU A 118 -9.15 -5.04 12.91
C LEU A 118 -7.74 -5.64 12.86
N GLU A 119 -6.74 -4.98 13.46
CA GLU A 119 -5.34 -5.46 13.52
C GLU A 119 -5.11 -6.52 14.61
N ARG A 120 -5.94 -6.54 15.67
CA ARG A 120 -5.79 -7.42 16.85
C ARG A 120 -6.10 -8.89 16.59
#